data_AF-W6RWK0-F1
#
_entry.id   AF-W6RWK0-F1
#
_cell.length_a   1.000
_cell.length_b   1.000
_cell.length_c   1.000
_cell.angle_alpha   90.00
_cell.angle_beta   90.00
_cell.angle_gamma   90.00
#
_symmetry.space_group_name_H-M   'P 1'
#
loop_
_entity.id
_entity.type
_entity.pdbx_description
1 polymer ?
#
loop_
_entity_poly.entity_id
_entity_poly.type
_entity_poly.pdbx_seq_one_letter_code
_entity_poly.pdbx_strand_id
1 'polypeptide(L)' 'MSAEVGITAPTLAEVATIVNEAFLRWQIIGGAIEAVRLGTKAAIEATGTVEEAAAAAAAAAWP' A
#
# COMPACT_ATOMS: atom_id res chain seq x y z
N MET A 1 -22.23 -0.60 29.03
CA MET A 1 -21.44 0.28 28.15
C MET A 1 -20.87 -0.60 27.05
N SER A 2 -21.43 -0.59 25.84
CA SER A 2 -20.67 -1.00 24.66
C SER A 2 -20.04 0.26 24.12
N ALA A 3 -18.77 0.51 24.49
CA ALA A 3 -17.98 1.58 23.90
C ALA A 3 -17.14 0.96 22.79
N GLU A 4 -17.80 0.63 21.68
CA GLU A 4 -17.10 0.23 20.47
C GLU A 4 -16.58 1.50 19.79
N VAL A 5 -15.25 1.64 19.71
CA VAL A 5 -14.61 2.65 18.87
C VAL A 5 -14.02 1.92 17.67
N GLY A 6 -14.73 1.95 16.55
CA GLY A 6 -14.21 1.58 15.22
C GLY A 6 -14.20 0.08 14.86
N ILE A 7 -14.30 -0.85 15.81
CA ILE A 7 -14.35 -2.30 15.53
C ILE A 7 -15.46 -2.94 16.37
N THR A 8 -16.46 -3.51 15.69
CA THR A 8 -17.54 -4.29 16.31
C THR A 8 -17.19 -5.76 16.28
N ALA A 9 -17.02 -6.37 17.47
CA ALA A 9 -16.87 -7.82 17.58
C ALA A 9 -17.34 -8.34 18.96
N PRO A 10 -17.95 -9.55 19.01
CA PRO A 10 -18.40 -10.22 20.24
C PRO A 10 -17.35 -10.41 21.34
N THR A 11 -16.07 -10.56 20.98
CA THR A 11 -14.99 -10.85 21.93
C THR A 11 -13.73 -10.05 21.65
N LEU A 12 -12.89 -9.85 22.67
CA LEU A 12 -11.56 -9.24 22.49
C LEU A 12 -10.65 -10.06 21.57
N ALA A 13 -10.81 -11.39 21.54
CA ALA A 13 -10.07 -12.25 20.62
C ALA A 13 -10.45 -11.94 19.16
N GLU A 14 -11.74 -11.74 18.87
CA GLU A 14 -12.20 -11.34 17.54
C GLU A 14 -11.76 -9.93 17.16
N VAL A 15 -11.77 -8.97 18.10
CA VAL A 15 -11.18 -7.64 17.87
C VAL A 15 -9.69 -7.78 17.49
N ALA A 16 -8.92 -8.59 18.22
CA ALA A 16 -7.50 -8.80 17.94
C ALA A 16 -7.27 -9.41 16.55
N THR A 17 -8.10 -10.37 16.14
CA THR A 17 -8.06 -10.94 14.80
C THR A 17 -8.31 -9.87 13.74
N ILE A 18 -9.37 -9.07 13.88
CA ILE A 18 -9.70 -8.00 12.92
C ILE A 18 -8.55 -6.98 12.80
N VAL A 19 -7.98 -6.55 13.92
CA VAL A 19 -6.84 -5.62 13.93
C VAL A 19 -5.63 -6.22 13.22
N ASN A 20 -5.31 -7.49 13.52
CA ASN A 20 -4.17 -8.16 12.91
C ASN A 20 -4.35 -8.35 11.39
N GLU A 21 -5.55 -8.74 10.95
CA GLU A 21 -5.86 -8.86 9.53
C GLU A 21 -5.77 -7.50 8.82
N ALA A 22 -6.31 -6.44 9.42
CA ALA A 22 -6.20 -5.09 8.86
C ALA A 22 -4.73 -4.65 8.76
N PHE A 23 -3.93 -4.89 9.81
CA PHE A 23 -2.49 -4.61 9.81
C PHE A 23 -1.77 -5.36 8.68
N LEU A 24 -2.00 -6.66 8.54
CA LEU A 24 -1.36 -7.46 7.49
C LEU A 24 -1.76 -6.98 6.09
N ARG A 25 -3.04 -6.63 5.86
CA ARG A 25 -3.50 -6.09 4.58
C ARG A 25 -2.83 -4.75 4.27
N TRP A 26 -2.69 -3.88 5.27
CA TRP A 26 -1.97 -2.62 5.12
C TRP A 26 -0.50 -2.83 4.77
N GLN A 27 0.19 -3.78 5.41
CA GLN A 27 1.58 -4.10 5.09
C GLN A 27 1.72 -4.60 3.64
N ILE A 28 0.83 -5.48 3.20
CA ILE A 28 0.85 -6.04 1.84
C ILE A 28 0.61 -4.93 0.79
N ILE A 29 -0.44 -4.13 0.96
CA ILE A 29 -0.79 -3.06 0.01
C ILE A 29 0.29 -1.98 0.01
N GLY A 30 0.75 -1.56 1.20
CA GLY A 30 1.81 -0.56 1.33
C GLY A 30 3.12 -1.00 0.68
N GLY A 31 3.50 -2.27 0.86
CA GLY A 31 4.67 -2.85 0.20
C GLY A 31 4.53 -2.86 -1.33
N ALA A 32 3.36 -3.21 -1.86
CA ALA A 32 3.11 -3.20 -3.30
C ALA A 32 3.17 -1.78 -3.89
N ILE A 33 2.57 -0.80 -3.21
CA ILE A 33 2.65 0.62 -3.60
C ILE A 33 4.11 1.09 -3.59
N GLU A 34 4.86 0.79 -2.53
CA GLU A 34 6.25 1.23 -2.42
C GLU A 34 7.16 0.57 -3.47
N ALA A 35 6.90 -0.69 -3.81
CA ALA A 35 7.60 -1.38 -4.90
C ALA A 35 7.38 -0.68 -6.25
N VAL A 36 6.14 -0.30 -6.57
CA VAL A 36 5.83 0.50 -7.78
C VAL A 36 6.53 1.85 -7.72
N ARG A 37 6.43 2.57 -6.60
CA ARG A 37 7.04 3.90 -6.43
C ARG A 37 8.56 3.86 -6.64
N LEU A 38 9.26 2.94 -5.99
CA LEU A 38 10.70 2.78 -6.11
C LEU A 38 11.11 2.28 -7.49
N GLY A 39 10.38 1.32 -8.06
CA GLY A 39 10.63 0.80 -9.40
C GLY A 39 10.47 1.87 -10.48
N THR A 40 9.37 2.64 -10.44
CA THR A 40 9.15 3.77 -11.36
C THR A 40 10.23 4.85 -11.19
N LYS A 41 10.62 5.18 -9.96
CA LYS A 41 11.72 6.12 -9.71
C LYS A 41 13.02 5.63 -10.38
N ALA A 42 13.41 4.38 -10.17
CA ALA A 42 14.61 3.81 -10.77
C ALA A 42 14.53 3.80 -12.30
N ALA A 43 13.36 3.52 -12.88
CA ALA A 43 13.14 3.57 -14.32
C ALA A 43 13.33 4.99 -14.88
N ILE A 44 12.79 6.01 -14.21
CA ILE A 44 12.97 7.43 -14.58
C ILE A 44 14.45 7.82 -14.51
N GLU A 45 15.15 7.45 -13.42
CA GLU A 45 16.58 7.76 -13.23
C GLU A 45 17.48 7.12 -14.29
N ALA A 46 17.04 6.03 -14.94
CA ALA A 46 17.79 5.35 -16.00
C ALA A 46 17.60 5.98 -17.41
N THR A 47 16.69 6.93 -17.56
CA THR A 47 16.38 7.55 -18.86
C THR A 47 17.37 8.66 -19.25
N GLY A 48 17.48 8.95 -20.55
CA GLY A 48 18.36 10.00 -21.07
C GLY A 48 17.64 11.29 -21.49
N THR A 49 16.31 11.26 -21.58
CA THR A 49 15.50 12.37 -22.08
C THR A 49 14.25 12.61 -21.24
N VAL A 50 13.68 13.80 -21.36
CA VAL A 50 12.44 14.17 -20.67
C VAL A 50 11.27 13.31 -21.16
N GLU A 51 11.24 13.02 -22.45
CA GLU A 51 10.20 12.20 -23.08
C GLU A 51 10.21 10.76 -22.55
N GLU A 52 11.41 10.15 -22.44
CA GLU A 52 11.57 8.81 -21.84
C GLU A 52 11.20 8.80 -20.35
N ALA A 53 11.64 9.80 -19.59
CA ALA A 53 11.28 9.94 -18.18
C ALA A 53 9.75 10.05 -17.98
N ALA A 54 9.07 10.82 -18.83
CA ALA A 54 7.62 10.96 -18.80
C ALA A 54 6.91 9.64 -19.15
N ALA A 55 7.44 8.90 -20.13
CA ALA A 55 6.92 7.58 -20.48
C ALA A 55 7.10 6.57 -19.33
N ALA A 56 8.26 6.57 -18.65
CA ALA A 56 8.52 5.72 -17.49
C ALA A 56 7.58 6.05 -16.31
N ALA A 57 7.32 7.33 -16.07
CA ALA A 57 6.35 7.77 -15.05
C ALA A 57 4.92 7.30 -15.40
N ALA A 58 4.50 7.45 -16.65
CA ALA A 58 3.18 7.06 -17.11
C ALA A 58 2.94 5.53 -17.12
N ALA A 59 4.02 4.74 -17.15
CA ALA A 59 3.96 3.28 -17.10
C ALA A 59 3.69 2.71 -15.70
N ALA A 60 3.67 3.55 -14.64
CA ALA A 60 3.38 3.10 -13.29
C ALA A 60 1.96 2.51 -13.19
N ALA A 61 1.85 1.24 -12.81
CA ALA A 61 0.58 0.57 -12.55
C ALA A 61 0.39 0.40 -11.04
N TRP A 62 -0.52 1.19 -10.45
CA TRP A 62 -0.82 1.13 -9.03
C TRP A 62 -1.78 -0.03 -8.70
N PRO A 63 -1.55 -0.76 -7.61
CA PRO A 63 -2.46 -1.80 -7.12
C PRO A 63 -3.73 -1.23 -6.48
#